data_AF-A0A372QNJ3-F1
#
_entry.id   AF-A0A372QNJ3-F1
#
_cell.length_a   1.000
_cell.length_b   1.000
_cell.length_c   1.000
_cell.angle_alpha   90.00
_cell.angle_beta   90.00
_cell.angle_gamma   90.00
#
_symmetry.space_group_name_H-M   'P 1'
#
loop_
_entity.id
_entity.type
_entity.pdbx_description
1 polymer ?
#
loop_
_entity_poly.entity_id
_entity_poly.type
_entity_poly.pdbx_seq_one_letter_code
_entity_poly.pdbx_strand_id
1 'polypeptide(L)'
;MGLYDRRQYLSFALLFPKSMSSVLLAINSYFDNTPVLEWSYLGFLKALKPYCITDPNTIENQNSIWRKRYLSCLKDFLNVKEKQGLQVGHNKEQYEFVTLLLRQKDSETENFWKVVELERDLENELKKKGIIVQ
;
A
#
# COMPACT_ATOMS: atom_id res chain seq x y z
N MET A 1 -29.04 -0.17 -8.08
CA MET A 1 -27.73 -0.72 -8.47
C MET A 1 -26.78 0.45 -8.56
N GLY A 2 -25.98 0.66 -7.51
CA GLY A 2 -25.25 1.92 -7.29
C GLY A 2 -24.10 2.10 -8.28
N LEU A 3 -24.18 3.18 -9.06
CA LEU A 3 -23.09 3.67 -9.89
C LEU A 3 -21.97 4.17 -8.97
N TYR A 4 -20.94 3.35 -8.76
CA TYR A 4 -19.69 3.80 -8.16
C TYR A 4 -19.04 4.80 -9.11
N ASP A 5 -19.03 6.06 -8.69
CA ASP A 5 -18.55 7.20 -9.45
C ASP A 5 -17.02 7.11 -9.64
N ARG A 6 -16.61 6.87 -10.90
CA ARG A 6 -15.21 6.81 -11.38
C ARG A 6 -14.41 8.11 -11.17
N ARG A 7 -14.98 9.16 -10.56
CA ARG A 7 -14.31 10.46 -10.38
C ARG A 7 -13.42 10.57 -9.15
N GLN A 8 -13.39 9.58 -8.24
CA GLN A 8 -12.49 9.60 -7.07
C GLN A 8 -11.04 9.19 -7.39
N TYR A 9 -10.74 8.74 -8.61
CA TYR A 9 -9.40 8.32 -9.03
C TYR A 9 -8.49 9.47 -9.51
N LEU A 10 -8.96 10.72 -9.49
CA LEU A 10 -8.21 11.85 -10.03
C LEU A 10 -6.96 12.21 -9.21
N SER A 11 -6.89 11.88 -7.92
CA SER A 11 -5.65 12.05 -7.13
C SER A 11 -4.57 11.04 -7.51
N PHE A 12 -4.96 9.84 -7.91
CA PHE A 12 -4.02 8.77 -8.29
C PHE A 12 -3.32 9.05 -9.62
N ALA A 13 -3.98 9.70 -10.57
CA ALA A 13 -3.46 9.87 -11.93
C ALA A 13 -2.25 10.83 -12.05
N LEU A 14 -2.03 11.72 -11.07
CA LEU A 14 -0.99 12.75 -11.16
C LEU A 14 0.40 12.31 -10.66
N LEU A 15 0.53 11.12 -10.09
CA LEU A 15 1.80 10.63 -9.52
C LEU A 15 2.49 9.54 -10.35
N PHE A 16 1.87 9.07 -11.45
CA PHE A 16 2.21 7.74 -11.98
C PHE A 16 2.34 7.68 -13.52
N PRO A 17 3.52 7.34 -14.07
CA PRO A 17 3.67 7.00 -15.48
C PRO A 17 3.02 5.63 -15.80
N LYS A 18 2.66 5.43 -17.07
CA LYS A 18 1.73 4.41 -17.62
C LYS A 18 2.01 2.91 -17.30
N SER A 19 3.10 2.55 -16.62
CA SER A 19 3.37 1.17 -16.15
C SER A 19 2.69 0.82 -14.79
N MET A 20 1.96 1.77 -14.22
CA MET A 20 1.41 1.75 -12.84
C MET A 20 0.04 1.08 -12.65
N SER A 21 -0.59 0.52 -13.69
CA SER A 21 -1.94 -0.04 -13.52
C SER A 21 -1.96 -1.23 -12.56
N SER A 22 -0.96 -2.12 -12.60
CA SER A 22 -0.91 -3.32 -11.75
C SER A 22 -0.63 -3.01 -10.28
N VAL A 23 0.29 -2.07 -10.00
CA VAL A 23 0.60 -1.62 -8.64
C VAL A 23 -0.61 -0.97 -7.98
N LEU A 24 -1.31 -0.09 -8.71
CA LEU A 24 -2.53 0.55 -8.22
C LEU A 24 -3.64 -0.47 -7.96
N LEU A 25 -3.80 -1.46 -8.85
CA LEU A 25 -4.74 -2.55 -8.65
C LEU A 25 -4.40 -3.38 -7.40
N ALA A 26 -3.12 -3.65 -7.14
CA ALA A 26 -2.71 -4.38 -5.94
C ALA A 26 -2.93 -3.58 -4.65
N ILE A 27 -2.66 -2.27 -4.68
CA ILE A 27 -2.98 -1.34 -3.57
C ILE A 27 -4.48 -1.38 -3.27
N ASN A 28 -5.32 -1.18 -4.30
CA ASN A 28 -6.77 -1.18 -4.14
C ASN A 28 -7.25 -2.55 -3.66
N SER A 29 -6.73 -3.63 -4.23
CA SER A 29 -7.04 -5.00 -3.84
C SER A 29 -6.78 -5.25 -2.35
N TYR A 30 -5.70 -4.70 -1.77
CA TYR A 30 -5.47 -4.82 -0.34
C TYR A 30 -6.58 -4.11 0.47
N PHE A 31 -6.86 -2.84 0.16
CA PHE A 31 -7.83 -2.05 0.93
C PHE A 31 -9.29 -2.48 0.72
N ASP A 32 -9.63 -2.99 -0.47
CA ASP A 32 -10.98 -3.47 -0.82
C ASP A 32 -11.29 -4.82 -0.18
N ASN A 33 -10.28 -5.69 -0.02
CA ASN A 33 -10.47 -7.06 0.50
C ASN A 33 -10.08 -7.22 1.97
N THR A 34 -9.43 -6.24 2.58
CA THR A 34 -9.05 -6.28 4.00
C THR A 34 -10.01 -5.44 4.82
N PRO A 35 -10.64 -5.99 5.89
CA PRO A 35 -11.45 -5.20 6.81
C PRO A 35 -10.67 -4.00 7.37
N VAL A 36 -11.33 -2.85 7.53
CA VAL A 36 -10.66 -1.60 7.96
C VAL A 36 -9.91 -1.77 9.27
N LEU A 37 -10.48 -2.51 10.22
CA LEU A 37 -9.87 -2.76 11.55
C LEU A 37 -8.65 -3.71 11.51
N GLU A 38 -8.40 -4.35 10.37
CA GLU A 38 -7.23 -5.20 10.12
C GLU A 38 -6.16 -4.50 9.29
N TRP A 39 -6.40 -3.25 8.87
CA TRP A 39 -5.42 -2.49 8.12
C TRP A 39 -4.17 -2.24 8.95
N SER A 40 -3.03 -2.59 8.39
CA SER A 40 -1.72 -2.27 8.94
C SER A 40 -0.72 -1.95 7.84
N TYR A 41 0.33 -1.20 8.17
CA TYR A 41 1.40 -0.93 7.21
C TYR A 41 2.15 -2.21 6.83
N LEU A 42 2.38 -3.12 7.78
CA LEU A 42 3.00 -4.42 7.50
C LEU A 42 2.10 -5.30 6.61
N GLY A 43 0.79 -5.33 6.85
CA GLY A 43 -0.16 -6.06 5.98
C GLY A 43 -0.15 -5.53 4.55
N PHE A 44 -0.16 -4.20 4.40
CA PHE A 44 -0.01 -3.51 3.12
C PHE A 44 1.28 -3.89 2.40
N LEU A 45 2.42 -3.88 3.11
CA LEU A 45 3.72 -4.27 2.54
C LEU A 45 3.75 -5.74 2.12
N LYS A 46 3.18 -6.64 2.92
CA LYS A 46 3.08 -8.07 2.57
C LYS A 46 2.28 -8.29 1.28
N ALA A 47 1.17 -7.57 1.10
CA ALA A 47 0.36 -7.65 -0.12
C ALA A 47 1.12 -7.14 -1.36
N LEU A 48 2.05 -6.20 -1.18
CA LEU A 48 2.81 -5.57 -2.25
C LEU A 48 4.23 -6.10 -2.39
N LYS A 49 4.59 -7.14 -1.65
CA LYS A 49 5.93 -7.72 -1.60
C LYS A 49 6.54 -8.00 -2.98
N PRO A 50 5.81 -8.57 -3.98
CA PRO A 50 6.38 -8.78 -5.32
C PRO A 50 6.89 -7.48 -5.98
N TYR A 51 6.21 -6.36 -5.74
CA TYR A 51 6.64 -5.05 -6.24
C TYR A 51 7.83 -4.50 -5.47
N CYS A 52 8.00 -4.84 -4.20
CA CYS A 52 9.18 -4.47 -3.42
C CYS A 52 10.44 -5.23 -3.88
N ILE A 53 10.30 -6.52 -4.21
CA ILE A 53 11.42 -7.36 -4.66
C ILE A 53 11.97 -6.88 -6.02
N THR A 54 11.06 -6.57 -6.94
CA THR A 54 11.41 -6.16 -8.31
C THR A 54 11.83 -4.70 -8.45
N ASP A 55 11.64 -3.88 -7.40
CA ASP A 55 11.97 -2.45 -7.42
C ASP A 55 13.51 -2.24 -7.29
N PRO A 56 14.15 -1.53 -8.24
CA PRO A 56 15.59 -1.29 -8.22
C PRO A 56 16.05 -0.29 -7.15
N ASN A 57 15.14 0.41 -6.46
CA ASN A 57 15.48 1.38 -5.42
C ASN A 57 16.09 0.72 -4.17
N THR A 58 16.84 1.50 -3.39
CA THR A 58 17.32 1.08 -2.07
C THR A 58 16.14 0.79 -1.14
N ILE A 59 16.34 -0.14 -0.19
CA ILE A 59 15.31 -0.52 0.80
C ILE A 59 14.79 0.69 1.58
N GLU A 60 15.68 1.61 1.96
CA GLU A 60 15.30 2.85 2.64
C GLU A 60 14.38 3.73 1.77
N ASN A 61 14.73 3.92 0.49
CA ASN A 61 13.91 4.72 -0.42
C ASN A 61 12.56 4.03 -0.69
N GLN A 62 12.56 2.71 -0.90
CA GLN A 62 11.34 1.94 -1.05
C GLN A 62 10.44 2.07 0.17
N ASN A 63 10.96 1.90 1.38
CA ASN A 63 10.19 2.03 2.60
C ASN A 63 9.55 3.42 2.71
N SER A 64 10.30 4.48 2.39
CA SER A 64 9.75 5.84 2.35
C SER A 64 8.63 5.99 1.32
N ILE A 65 8.81 5.46 0.11
CA ILE A 65 7.81 5.50 -0.97
C ILE A 65 6.54 4.76 -0.58
N TRP A 66 6.64 3.51 -0.12
CA TRP A 66 5.50 2.69 0.25
C TRP A 66 4.78 3.24 1.47
N ARG A 67 5.51 3.80 2.44
CA ARG A 67 4.92 4.48 3.59
C ARG A 67 4.11 5.69 3.16
N LYS A 68 4.65 6.53 2.28
CA LYS A 68 3.91 7.69 1.73
C LYS A 68 2.64 7.26 1.01
N ARG A 69 2.70 6.19 0.21
CA ARG A 69 1.52 5.64 -0.48
C ARG A 69 0.46 5.13 0.48
N TYR A 70 0.87 4.35 1.48
CA TYR A 70 -0.02 3.86 2.53
C TYR A 70 -0.73 5.01 3.25
N LEU A 71 0.04 6.00 3.73
CA LEU A 71 -0.52 7.17 4.41
C LEU A 71 -1.45 8.00 3.51
N SER A 72 -1.16 8.09 2.20
CA SER A 72 -2.06 8.74 1.25
C SER A 72 -3.40 8.04 1.17
N CYS A 73 -3.40 6.70 1.05
CA CYS A 73 -4.64 5.92 0.99
C CYS A 73 -5.49 6.08 2.26
N LEU A 74 -4.84 6.11 3.44
CA LEU A 74 -5.53 6.36 4.70
C LEU A 74 -6.16 7.76 4.76
N LYS A 75 -5.44 8.81 4.31
CA LYS A 75 -5.97 10.17 4.25
C LYS A 75 -7.16 10.27 3.29
N ASP A 76 -7.07 9.61 2.15
CA ASP A 76 -8.15 9.61 1.16
C ASP A 76 -9.40 8.91 1.71
N PHE A 77 -9.22 7.79 2.43
CA PHE A 77 -10.32 7.13 3.14
C PHE A 77 -11.02 8.09 4.11
N LEU A 78 -10.27 8.80 4.95
CA LEU A 78 -10.84 9.78 5.89
C LEU A 78 -11.57 10.90 5.16
N ASN A 79 -10.95 11.50 4.13
CA ASN A 79 -11.56 12.56 3.33
C ASN A 79 -12.90 12.13 2.71
N VAL A 80 -13.00 10.89 2.23
CA VAL A 80 -14.25 10.34 1.68
C VAL A 80 -15.30 10.17 2.78
N LYS A 81 -14.93 9.64 3.95
CA LYS A 81 -15.85 9.49 5.09
C LYS A 81 -16.33 10.83 5.64
N GLU A 82 -15.45 11.84 5.71
CA GLU A 82 -15.79 13.21 6.11
C GLU A 82 -16.81 13.84 5.17
N LYS A 83 -16.59 13.75 3.85
CA LYS A 83 -17.52 14.27 2.82
C LYS A 83 -18.89 13.60 2.86
N GLN A 84 -18.95 12.36 3.33
CA GLN A 84 -20.20 11.60 3.48
C GLN A 84 -20.93 11.89 4.81
N GLY A 85 -20.40 12.78 5.66
CA GLY A 85 -21.00 13.09 6.96
C GLY A 85 -20.93 11.92 7.97
N LEU A 86 -20.14 10.89 7.69
CA LEU A 86 -20.08 9.63 8.45
C LEU A 86 -19.21 9.72 9.71
N GLN A 87 -18.79 10.93 10.09
CA GLN A 87 -18.00 11.20 11.30
C GLN A 87 -18.83 10.91 12.59
N VAL A 88 -20.15 10.80 12.45
CA VAL A 88 -21.12 10.62 13.54
C VAL A 88 -22.08 9.48 13.15
N GLY A 89 -21.68 8.22 13.34
CA GLY A 89 -22.53 7.05 13.01
C GLY A 89 -21.81 5.69 13.11
N HIS A 90 -22.41 4.65 12.54
CA HIS A 90 -21.95 3.24 12.57
C HIS A 90 -20.49 2.97 12.12
N ASN A 91 -19.82 3.96 11.51
CA ASN A 91 -18.43 3.85 11.03
C ASN A 91 -17.42 4.62 11.89
N LYS A 92 -17.81 5.12 13.07
CA LYS A 92 -16.94 5.89 13.97
C LYS A 92 -15.67 5.10 14.36
N GLU A 93 -15.81 3.81 14.67
CA GLU A 93 -14.68 2.94 15.03
C GLU A 93 -13.66 2.84 13.89
N GLN A 94 -14.12 2.70 12.65
CA GLN A 94 -13.24 2.66 11.47
C GLN A 94 -12.49 3.98 11.28
N TYR A 95 -13.18 5.11 11.48
CA TYR A 95 -12.60 6.44 11.37
C TYR A 95 -11.51 6.67 12.44
N GLU A 96 -11.82 6.33 13.68
CA GLU A 96 -10.88 6.43 14.80
C GLU A 96 -9.67 5.51 14.58
N PHE A 97 -9.91 4.27 14.15
CA PHE A 97 -8.85 3.31 13.85
C PHE A 97 -7.90 3.83 12.77
N VAL A 98 -8.42 4.31 11.63
CA VAL A 98 -7.57 4.86 10.55
C VAL A 98 -6.81 6.11 11.01
N THR A 99 -7.43 6.94 11.87
CA THR A 99 -6.74 8.08 12.49
C THR A 99 -5.57 7.64 13.37
N LEU A 100 -5.71 6.52 14.11
CA LEU A 100 -4.62 5.93 14.89
C LEU A 100 -3.49 5.43 13.99
N LEU A 101 -3.81 4.72 12.89
CA LEU A 101 -2.81 4.24 11.93
C LEU A 101 -1.97 5.37 11.31
N LEU A 102 -2.57 6.54 11.07
CA LEU A 102 -1.85 7.73 10.58
C LEU A 102 -0.83 8.27 11.58
N ARG A 103 -1.07 8.08 12.88
CA ARG A 103 -0.20 8.57 13.97
C ARG A 103 0.82 7.54 14.42
N GLN A 104 0.60 6.26 14.10
CA GLN A 104 1.49 5.18 14.47
C GLN A 104 2.87 5.37 13.84
N LYS A 105 3.92 5.26 14.67
CA LYS A 105 5.31 5.19 14.19
C LYS A 105 5.62 3.76 13.75
N ASP A 106 6.35 3.63 12.65
CA ASP A 106 6.68 2.34 12.06
C ASP A 106 7.77 1.63 12.87
N SER A 107 7.39 0.59 13.63
CA SER A 107 8.35 -0.22 14.40
C SER A 107 8.42 -1.69 13.98
N GLU A 108 7.53 -2.16 13.09
CA GLU A 108 7.36 -3.62 12.84
C GLU A 108 7.79 -4.09 11.44
N THR A 109 8.35 -3.20 10.61
CA THR A 109 8.66 -3.54 9.20
C THR A 109 10.10 -3.95 8.95
N GLU A 110 10.98 -3.90 9.95
CA GLU A 110 12.42 -4.20 9.76
C GLU A 110 12.64 -5.62 9.24
N ASN A 111 11.97 -6.61 9.84
CA ASN A 111 12.07 -8.00 9.40
C ASN A 111 11.52 -8.21 7.98
N PHE A 112 10.47 -7.48 7.60
CA PHE A 112 9.96 -7.53 6.24
C PHE A 112 11.01 -7.07 5.23
N TRP A 113 11.65 -5.93 5.50
CA TRP A 113 12.65 -5.37 4.60
C TRP A 113 13.91 -6.23 4.50
N LYS A 114 14.33 -6.87 5.59
CA LYS A 114 15.40 -7.89 5.57
C LYS A 114 15.07 -9.05 4.64
N VAL A 115 13.82 -9.55 4.68
CA VAL A 115 13.38 -10.63 3.78
C VAL A 115 13.36 -10.18 2.32
N VAL A 116 12.87 -8.97 2.03
CA VAL A 116 12.86 -8.41 0.67
C VAL A 116 14.28 -8.28 0.11
N GLU A 117 15.22 -7.83 0.94
CA GLU A 117 16.62 -7.71 0.54
C GLU A 117 17.24 -9.06 0.19
N LEU A 118 17.05 -10.08 1.04
CA LEU A 118 17.53 -11.45 0.77
C LEU A 118 16.94 -12.04 -0.51
N GLU A 119 15.65 -11.84 -0.76
CA GLU A 119 14.99 -12.36 -1.97
C GLU A 119 15.48 -11.65 -3.24
N ARG A 120 15.70 -10.34 -3.17
CA ARG A 120 16.29 -9.57 -4.29
C ARG A 120 17.70 -10.04 -4.61
N ASP A 121 18.51 -10.29 -3.58
CA ASP A 121 19.87 -10.81 -3.75
C ASP A 121 19.85 -12.21 -4.39
N LEU A 122 18.95 -13.08 -3.93
CA LEU A 122 18.75 -14.39 -4.52
C LEU A 122 18.34 -14.32 -5.99
N GLU A 123 17.37 -13.46 -6.34
CA GLU A 123 16.97 -13.26 -7.74
C GLU A 123 18.14 -12.78 -8.61
N ASN A 124 18.96 -11.85 -8.10
CA ASN A 124 20.11 -11.34 -8.82
C ASN A 124 21.16 -12.44 -9.05
N GLU A 125 21.41 -13.30 -8.07
CA GLU A 125 22.33 -14.43 -8.21
C GLU A 125 21.81 -15.49 -9.19
N LEU A 126 20.50 -15.79 -9.18
CA LEU A 126 19.89 -16.71 -10.15
C LEU A 126 19.99 -16.16 -11.57
N LYS A 127 19.72 -14.86 -11.76
CA LYS A 127 19.88 -14.17 -13.05
C LYS A 127 21.32 -14.22 -13.55
N LYS A 128 22.31 -13.97 -12.67
CA LYS A 128 23.74 -14.10 -13.01
C LYS A 128 24.14 -15.51 -13.45
N LYS A 129 23.52 -16.53 -12.87
CA LYS A 129 23.74 -17.95 -13.22
C LYS A 129 22.99 -18.40 -14.49
N GLY A 130 22.29 -17.50 -15.18
CA GLY A 130 21.51 -17.82 -16.38
C GLY A 130 20.25 -18.64 -16.09
N ILE A 131 19.83 -18.72 -14.83
CA ILE A 131 18.59 -19.40 -14.44
C ILE A 131 17.45 -18.38 -14.56
N ILE A 132 16.57 -18.59 -15.53
CA ILE A 132 15.38 -17.76 -15.73
C ILE A 132 14.37 -18.15 -14.64
N VAL A 133 14.16 -17.27 -13.67
CA VAL A 133 13.05 -17.39 -12.70
C VAL A 133 11.83 -16.75 -13.38
N GLN A 134 10.85 -17.58 -13.75
CA GLN A 134 9.55 -17.16 -14.30
C GLN A 134 8.56 -16.82 -13.18
#